data_AF-A0A645H9Q6-F1
#
_entry.id   AF-A0A645H9Q6-F1
#
_cell.length_a   1.000
_cell.length_b   1.000
_cell.length_c   1.000
_cell.angle_alpha   90.00
_cell.angle_beta   90.00
_cell.angle_gamma   90.00
#
_symmetry.space_group_name_H-M   'P 1'
#
loop_
_entity.id
_entity.type
_entity.pdbx_description
1 polymer ?
#
loop_
_entity_poly.entity_id
_entity_poly.type
_entity_poly.pdbx_seq_one_letter_code
_entity_poly.pdbx_strand_id
1 'polypeptide(L)'
;MGITDIDPIRHNLLFERFLNPERISMPDVDIDFCIERRSEVIDYVSKKYGADKVCQIVTFGTFAAKAALKGVARVFNIPFAESNKLSAYIPSNPGARIDDALRDGMELKTLYDNDPEIKKLVDMAKSIEGIKNNIGMHAAGVIISHKPLNEIVPVQPSKEGIIITEYPMADLEKLGLLKMDFLGLRNLTIISKTIKMIKQRHGIDIDINNITYIGNLI
;
A
#
# COMPACT_ATOMS: atom_id res chain seq x y z
N MET A 1 16.47 22.12 9.09
CA MET A 1 16.38 20.64 9.23
C MET A 1 16.16 19.93 7.89
N GLY A 2 15.65 20.58 6.83
CA GLY A 2 15.67 20.03 5.47
C GLY A 2 14.77 18.80 5.24
N ILE A 3 13.76 18.61 6.09
CA ILE A 3 12.78 17.52 5.97
C ILE A 3 11.68 17.88 4.95
N THR A 4 11.34 19.16 4.85
CA THR A 4 10.36 19.69 3.89
C THR A 4 11.01 20.77 3.03
N ASP A 5 10.67 20.80 1.74
CA ASP A 5 11.16 21.81 0.78
C ASP A 5 10.23 23.02 0.64
N ILE A 6 9.06 23.01 1.30
CA ILE A 6 8.05 24.08 1.28
C ILE A 6 8.18 24.95 2.54
N ASP A 7 8.04 26.28 2.37
CA ASP A 7 7.96 27.23 3.48
C ASP A 7 6.57 27.20 4.14
N PRO A 8 6.44 26.67 5.37
CA PRO A 8 5.14 26.54 6.03
C PRO A 8 4.56 27.90 6.43
N ILE A 9 5.40 28.90 6.73
CA ILE A 9 4.93 30.23 7.16
C ILE A 9 4.31 30.95 5.97
N ARG A 10 4.99 30.92 4.81
CA ARG A 10 4.47 31.54 3.58
C ARG A 10 3.11 30.98 3.16
N HIS A 11 2.88 29.70 3.38
CA HIS A 11 1.65 29.01 2.98
C HIS A 11 0.63 28.83 4.12
N ASN A 12 0.87 29.44 5.29
CA ASN A 12 0.01 29.35 6.47
C ASN A 12 -0.31 27.89 6.87
N LEU A 13 0.69 27.02 6.78
CA LEU A 13 0.59 25.61 7.17
C LEU A 13 0.73 25.49 8.69
N LEU A 14 -0.25 24.89 9.34
CA LEU A 14 -0.31 24.74 10.79
C LEU A 14 0.54 23.55 11.25
N PHE A 15 1.44 23.79 12.20
CA PHE A 15 2.29 22.74 12.78
C PHE A 15 1.49 21.75 13.62
N GLU A 16 0.43 22.23 14.28
CA GLU A 16 -0.45 21.45 15.16
C GLU A 16 -1.19 20.34 14.40
N ARG A 17 -1.29 20.46 13.07
CA ARG A 17 -1.81 19.39 12.21
C ARG A 17 -0.83 18.23 12.07
N PHE A 18 0.46 18.50 12.15
CA PHE A 18 1.51 17.49 12.13
C PHE A 18 1.74 16.89 13.52
N LEU A 19 1.87 17.75 14.55
CA LEU A 19 2.06 17.32 15.93
C LEU A 19 1.15 18.14 16.85
N ASN A 20 0.08 17.51 17.33
CA ASN A 20 -0.86 18.16 18.23
C ASN A 20 -0.42 17.98 19.70
N PRO A 21 -0.13 19.05 20.44
CA PRO A 21 0.29 18.97 21.85
C PRO A 21 -0.79 18.38 22.78
N GLU A 22 -2.06 18.47 22.41
CA GLU A 22 -3.18 17.92 23.20
C GLU A 22 -3.43 16.43 22.92
N ARG A 23 -2.82 15.86 21.88
CA ARG A 23 -2.95 14.45 21.50
C ARG A 23 -1.58 13.76 21.56
N ILE A 24 -1.37 12.94 22.58
CA ILE A 24 -0.17 12.09 22.70
C ILE A 24 -0.29 10.93 21.69
N SER A 25 0.17 11.17 20.47
CA SER A 25 0.35 10.17 19.42
C SER A 25 1.69 10.38 18.75
N MET A 26 2.36 9.31 18.33
CA MET A 26 3.56 9.46 17.50
C MET A 26 3.20 10.18 16.18
N PRO A 27 4.01 11.14 15.73
CA PRO A 27 3.84 11.72 14.40
C PRO A 27 4.13 10.65 13.34
N ASP A 28 3.27 10.58 12.32
CA ASP A 28 3.55 9.77 11.13
C ASP A 28 4.36 10.63 10.15
N VAL A 29 5.54 10.15 9.78
CA VAL A 29 6.44 10.86 8.87
C VAL A 29 6.56 10.07 7.58
N ASP A 30 5.86 10.56 6.57
CA ASP A 30 5.90 10.07 5.20
C ASP A 30 7.00 10.81 4.44
N ILE A 31 7.94 10.07 3.85
CA ILE A 31 9.00 10.66 3.03
C ILE A 31 8.94 10.07 1.62
N ASP A 32 8.82 10.97 0.65
CA ASP A 32 8.76 10.62 -0.76
C ASP A 32 10.17 10.54 -1.38
N PHE A 33 10.40 9.46 -2.12
CA PHE A 33 11.63 9.23 -2.86
C PHE A 33 11.34 8.90 -4.32
N CYS A 34 12.33 9.13 -5.16
CA CYS A 34 12.38 8.52 -6.48
C CYS A 34 12.34 6.98 -6.33
N ILE A 35 11.43 6.31 -7.04
CA ILE A 35 11.24 4.85 -6.92
C ILE A 35 12.53 4.06 -7.14
N GLU A 36 13.36 4.51 -8.09
CA GLU A 36 14.63 3.86 -8.46
C GLU A 36 15.68 3.92 -7.36
N ARG A 37 15.59 4.90 -6.45
CA ARG A 37 16.57 5.13 -5.39
C ARG A 37 16.02 4.83 -3.99
N ARG A 38 14.75 4.46 -3.88
CA ARG A 38 14.10 4.11 -2.61
C ARG A 38 14.88 3.02 -1.87
N SER A 39 15.32 1.98 -2.58
CA SER A 39 16.08 0.88 -1.98
C SER A 39 17.42 1.34 -1.39
N GLU A 40 18.10 2.33 -2.00
CA GLU A 40 19.34 2.89 -1.47
C GLU A 40 19.13 3.52 -0.09
N VAL A 41 17.97 4.16 0.14
CA VAL A 41 17.61 4.77 1.41
C VAL A 41 17.34 3.72 2.47
N ILE A 42 16.60 2.66 2.11
CA ILE A 42 16.35 1.53 3.01
C ILE A 42 17.66 0.87 3.41
N ASP A 43 18.56 0.64 2.45
CA ASP A 43 19.88 0.06 2.70
C ASP A 43 20.73 0.96 3.59
N TYR A 44 20.68 2.28 3.40
CA TYR A 44 21.35 3.25 4.26
C TYR A 44 20.84 3.17 5.70
N VAL A 45 19.51 3.18 5.89
CA VAL A 45 18.87 3.10 7.21
C VAL A 45 19.22 1.77 7.89
N SER A 46 19.17 0.66 7.15
CA SER A 46 19.54 -0.67 7.62
C SER A 46 21.01 -0.72 8.07
N LYS A 47 21.94 -0.18 7.27
CA LYS A 47 23.37 -0.09 7.65
C LYS A 47 23.60 0.82 8.86
N LYS A 48 22.84 1.91 8.98
CA LYS A 48 23.00 2.90 10.04
C LYS A 48 22.50 2.41 11.40
N TYR A 49 21.35 1.73 11.43
CA TYR A 49 20.70 1.32 12.68
C TYR A 49 20.86 -0.17 13.02
N GLY A 50 21.32 -0.98 12.06
CA GLY A 50 21.47 -2.43 12.20
C GLY A 50 20.42 -3.18 11.39
N ALA A 51 20.85 -4.16 10.60
CA ALA A 51 19.98 -4.95 9.73
C ALA A 51 18.97 -5.81 10.49
N ASP A 52 19.24 -6.12 11.75
CA ASP A 52 18.38 -6.81 12.70
C ASP A 52 17.34 -5.87 13.36
N LYS A 53 17.51 -4.56 13.23
CA LYS A 53 16.63 -3.53 13.83
C LYS A 53 15.75 -2.80 12.82
N VAL A 54 15.94 -3.07 11.53
CA VAL A 54 15.21 -2.44 10.44
C VAL A 54 14.54 -3.52 9.60
N CYS A 55 13.22 -3.48 9.44
CA CYS A 55 12.49 -4.42 8.59
C CYS A 55 11.32 -3.77 7.88
N GLN A 56 10.83 -4.43 6.84
CA GLN A 56 9.60 -4.04 6.14
C GLN A 56 8.38 -4.59 6.88
N ILE A 57 7.21 -4.00 6.67
CA ILE A 57 5.97 -4.46 7.31
C ILE A 57 5.28 -5.53 6.44
N VAL A 58 4.72 -6.57 7.03
CA VAL A 58 3.88 -7.52 6.29
C VAL A 58 2.53 -6.94 5.93
N THR A 59 2.05 -7.28 4.74
CA THR A 59 0.65 -7.09 4.35
C THR A 59 -0.02 -8.45 4.15
N PHE A 60 -1.32 -8.52 4.40
CA PHE A 60 -2.12 -9.70 4.12
C PHE A 60 -3.12 -9.35 3.04
N GLY A 61 -3.05 -10.02 1.89
CA GLY A 61 -4.13 -9.96 0.92
C GLY A 61 -5.29 -10.84 1.39
N THR A 62 -6.51 -10.34 1.17
CA THR A 62 -7.73 -11.07 1.46
C THR A 62 -8.43 -11.50 0.16
N PHE A 63 -9.30 -12.48 0.26
CA PHE A 63 -10.24 -12.77 -0.83
C PHE A 63 -11.26 -11.64 -0.97
N ALA A 64 -10.96 -10.68 -1.86
CA ALA A 64 -11.96 -9.72 -2.33
C ALA A 64 -13.10 -10.46 -3.04
N ALA A 65 -14.32 -9.90 -3.06
CA ALA A 65 -15.53 -10.54 -3.57
C ALA A 65 -15.36 -11.28 -4.91
N LYS A 66 -14.79 -10.62 -5.92
CA LYS A 66 -14.51 -11.25 -7.23
C LYS A 66 -13.49 -12.38 -7.14
N ALA A 67 -12.44 -12.20 -6.34
CA ALA A 67 -11.40 -13.22 -6.16
C ALA A 67 -11.93 -14.44 -5.40
N ALA A 68 -12.80 -14.23 -4.40
CA ALA A 68 -13.50 -15.29 -3.69
C ALA A 68 -14.34 -16.13 -4.66
N LEU A 69 -15.21 -15.48 -5.44
CA LEU A 69 -16.08 -16.16 -6.41
C LEU A 69 -15.28 -16.94 -7.45
N LYS A 70 -14.23 -16.33 -8.03
CA LYS A 70 -13.36 -17.02 -8.98
C LYS A 70 -12.57 -18.17 -8.36
N GLY A 71 -12.16 -18.02 -7.10
CA GLY A 71 -11.46 -19.04 -6.33
C GLY A 71 -12.31 -20.31 -6.16
N VAL A 72 -13.56 -20.14 -5.70
CA VAL A 72 -14.49 -21.27 -5.55
C VAL A 72 -14.89 -21.85 -6.91
N ALA A 73 -15.15 -21.00 -7.90
CA ALA A 73 -15.51 -21.45 -9.26
C ALA A 73 -14.46 -22.39 -9.84
N ARG A 74 -13.17 -22.10 -9.61
CA ARG A 74 -12.06 -22.97 -10.01
C ARG A 74 -12.12 -24.34 -9.33
N VAL A 75 -12.46 -24.40 -8.05
CA VAL A 75 -12.59 -25.66 -7.29
C VAL A 75 -13.78 -26.49 -7.81
N PHE A 76 -14.84 -25.83 -8.24
CA PHE A 76 -16.03 -26.46 -8.83
C PHE A 76 -15.85 -26.83 -10.31
N ASN A 77 -14.64 -26.66 -10.86
CA ASN A 77 -14.33 -26.88 -12.28
C ASN A 77 -15.17 -26.03 -13.25
N ILE A 78 -15.67 -24.87 -12.81
CA ILE A 78 -16.36 -23.93 -13.69
C ILE A 78 -15.32 -23.28 -14.63
N PRO A 79 -15.57 -23.26 -15.96
CA PRO A 79 -14.65 -22.66 -16.92
C PRO A 79 -14.31 -21.20 -16.61
N PHE A 80 -13.07 -20.80 -16.87
CA PHE A 80 -12.58 -19.44 -16.59
C PHE A 80 -13.45 -18.35 -17.24
N ALA A 81 -13.92 -18.58 -18.47
CA ALA A 81 -14.78 -17.64 -19.18
C ALA A 81 -16.11 -17.40 -18.46
N GLU A 82 -16.71 -18.46 -17.92
CA GLU A 82 -17.97 -18.40 -17.19
C GLU A 82 -17.78 -17.77 -15.81
N SER A 83 -16.72 -18.16 -15.09
CA SER A 83 -16.35 -17.54 -13.82
C SER A 83 -16.11 -16.03 -13.95
N ASN A 84 -15.49 -15.59 -15.05
CA ASN A 84 -15.33 -14.16 -15.34
C ASN A 84 -16.67 -13.46 -15.54
N LYS A 85 -17.60 -14.05 -16.30
CA LYS A 85 -18.95 -13.49 -16.49
C LYS A 85 -19.69 -13.35 -15.16
N LEU A 86 -19.71 -14.39 -14.34
CA LEU A 86 -20.34 -14.37 -13.01
C LEU A 86 -19.73 -13.30 -12.10
N SER A 87 -18.40 -13.22 -12.06
CA SER A 87 -17.70 -12.21 -11.25
C SER A 87 -17.89 -10.77 -11.74
N ALA A 88 -18.29 -10.57 -13.01
CA ALA A 88 -18.46 -9.25 -13.58
C ALA A 88 -19.70 -8.54 -13.03
N TYR A 89 -20.70 -9.29 -12.57
CA TYR A 89 -21.88 -8.75 -11.88
C TYR A 89 -21.57 -8.16 -10.50
N ILE A 90 -20.41 -8.51 -9.92
CA ILE A 90 -19.96 -7.89 -8.68
C ILE A 90 -19.39 -6.49 -9.01
N PRO A 91 -19.73 -5.44 -8.25
CA PRO A 91 -19.13 -4.12 -8.41
C PRO A 91 -17.59 -4.14 -8.29
N SER A 92 -16.91 -3.22 -8.98
CA SER A 92 -15.44 -3.13 -8.98
C SER A 92 -14.88 -2.07 -8.01
N ASN A 93 -15.74 -1.41 -7.23
CA ASN A 93 -15.27 -0.43 -6.26
C ASN A 93 -14.49 -1.10 -5.12
N PRO A 94 -13.48 -0.41 -4.56
CA PRO A 94 -12.78 -0.89 -3.37
C PRO A 94 -13.77 -1.23 -2.25
N GLY A 95 -13.59 -2.39 -1.61
CA GLY A 95 -14.45 -2.86 -0.53
C GLY A 95 -15.80 -3.44 -0.97
N ALA A 96 -16.09 -3.58 -2.28
CA ALA A 96 -17.29 -4.26 -2.75
C ALA A 96 -17.39 -5.69 -2.21
N ARG A 97 -18.58 -6.06 -1.78
CA ARG A 97 -18.91 -7.38 -1.24
C ARG A 97 -19.80 -8.17 -2.20
N ILE A 98 -19.80 -9.49 -2.08
CA ILE A 98 -20.71 -10.35 -2.85
C ILE A 98 -22.17 -9.99 -2.54
N ASP A 99 -22.49 -9.65 -1.28
CA ASP A 99 -23.83 -9.22 -0.87
C ASP A 99 -24.32 -7.97 -1.60
N ASP A 100 -23.41 -7.09 -2.04
CA ASP A 100 -23.78 -5.91 -2.83
C ASP A 100 -24.36 -6.28 -4.20
N ALA A 101 -23.96 -7.43 -4.74
CA ALA A 101 -24.44 -7.98 -6.00
C ALA A 101 -25.65 -8.92 -5.84
N LEU A 102 -26.08 -9.19 -4.61
CA LEU A 102 -27.25 -10.02 -4.30
C LEU A 102 -28.50 -9.20 -3.95
N ARG A 103 -28.48 -7.89 -4.21
CA ARG A 103 -29.64 -7.01 -4.02
C ARG A 103 -30.69 -7.23 -5.11
N ASP A 104 -31.94 -6.89 -4.81
CA ASP A 104 -33.04 -7.02 -5.75
C ASP A 104 -32.77 -6.22 -7.04
N GLY A 105 -33.10 -6.84 -8.18
CA GLY A 105 -32.87 -6.26 -9.51
C GLY A 105 -31.46 -6.49 -10.08
N MET A 106 -30.55 -7.11 -9.33
CA MET A 106 -29.22 -7.48 -9.83
C MET A 106 -29.25 -8.84 -10.56
N GLU A 107 -28.48 -8.95 -11.64
CA GLU A 107 -28.40 -10.17 -12.45
C GLU A 107 -27.84 -11.36 -11.66
N LEU A 108 -26.84 -11.12 -10.79
CA LEU A 108 -26.28 -12.19 -9.96
C LEU A 108 -27.32 -12.73 -8.98
N LYS A 109 -28.23 -11.88 -8.47
CA LYS A 109 -29.34 -12.29 -7.60
C LYS A 109 -30.32 -13.19 -8.35
N THR A 110 -30.71 -12.81 -9.57
CA THR A 110 -31.57 -13.64 -10.42
C THR A 110 -30.95 -15.02 -10.69
N LEU A 111 -29.65 -15.08 -11.00
CA LEU A 111 -28.94 -16.35 -11.20
C LEU A 111 -28.85 -17.17 -9.90
N TYR A 112 -28.56 -16.50 -8.78
CA TYR A 112 -28.50 -17.10 -7.45
C TYR A 112 -29.84 -17.76 -7.03
N ASP A 113 -30.97 -17.15 -7.39
CA ASP A 113 -32.30 -17.66 -7.01
C ASP A 113 -32.79 -18.80 -7.91
N ASN A 114 -32.37 -18.83 -9.18
CA ASN A 114 -32.89 -19.76 -10.17
C ASN A 114 -31.98 -20.96 -10.46
N ASP A 115 -30.68 -20.88 -10.16
CA ASP A 115 -29.71 -21.94 -10.41
C ASP A 115 -29.10 -22.48 -9.10
N PRO A 116 -29.42 -23.72 -8.70
CA PRO A 116 -28.89 -24.33 -7.48
C PRO A 116 -27.36 -24.44 -7.42
N GLU A 117 -26.69 -24.63 -8.57
CA GLU A 117 -25.23 -24.73 -8.61
C GLU A 117 -24.59 -23.35 -8.42
N ILE A 118 -25.15 -22.30 -9.05
CA ILE A 118 -24.71 -20.92 -8.81
C ILE A 118 -24.97 -20.51 -7.37
N LYS A 119 -26.11 -20.89 -6.79
CA LYS A 119 -26.41 -20.63 -5.38
C LYS A 119 -25.32 -21.19 -4.46
N LYS A 120 -24.98 -22.47 -4.65
CA LYS A 120 -23.94 -23.17 -3.88
C LYS A 120 -22.57 -22.53 -4.06
N LEU A 121 -22.21 -22.15 -5.30
CA LEU A 121 -20.98 -21.43 -5.61
C LEU A 121 -20.90 -20.11 -4.83
N VAL A 122 -21.95 -19.30 -4.89
CA VAL A 122 -22.00 -17.97 -4.26
C VAL A 122 -21.99 -18.08 -2.74
N ASP A 123 -22.75 -18.99 -2.15
CA ASP A 123 -22.77 -19.21 -0.70
C ASP A 123 -21.38 -19.61 -0.17
N MET A 124 -20.69 -20.49 -0.88
CA MET A 124 -19.31 -20.87 -0.54
C MET A 124 -18.34 -19.69 -0.75
N ALA A 125 -18.50 -18.91 -1.81
CA ALA A 125 -17.68 -17.72 -2.05
C ALA A 125 -17.86 -16.68 -0.93
N LYS A 126 -19.09 -16.49 -0.45
CA LYS A 126 -19.39 -15.63 0.71
C LYS A 126 -18.70 -16.12 1.97
N SER A 127 -18.63 -17.44 2.19
CA SER A 127 -18.00 -18.01 3.37
C SER A 127 -16.48 -17.76 3.45
N ILE A 128 -15.83 -17.53 2.31
CA ILE A 128 -14.38 -17.28 2.23
C ILE A 128 -14.02 -15.82 1.94
N GLU A 129 -15.01 -14.97 1.62
CA GLU A 129 -14.80 -13.54 1.40
C GLU A 129 -14.13 -12.91 2.63
N GLY A 130 -13.10 -12.10 2.40
CA GLY A 130 -12.38 -11.40 3.47
C GLY A 130 -11.34 -12.24 4.22
N ILE A 131 -11.30 -13.57 4.01
CA ILE A 131 -10.25 -14.42 4.60
C ILE A 131 -8.90 -14.06 3.97
N LYS A 132 -7.86 -13.95 4.81
CA LYS A 132 -6.47 -13.74 4.39
C LYS A 132 -5.98 -14.94 3.59
N ASN A 133 -5.44 -14.71 2.39
CA ASN A 133 -5.07 -15.78 1.47
C ASN A 133 -3.61 -15.75 1.01
N ASN A 134 -2.92 -14.63 1.20
CA ASN A 134 -1.51 -14.50 0.85
C ASN A 134 -0.82 -13.48 1.76
N ILE A 135 0.51 -13.56 1.71
CA ILE A 135 1.42 -12.66 2.42
C ILE A 135 2.07 -11.79 1.35
N GLY A 136 2.08 -10.49 1.61
CA GLY A 136 2.78 -9.48 0.84
C GLY A 136 3.71 -8.66 1.73
N MET A 137 4.40 -7.71 1.10
CA MET A 137 5.24 -6.74 1.77
C MET A 137 4.60 -5.36 1.59
N HIS A 138 4.62 -4.55 2.63
CA HIS A 138 4.14 -3.18 2.57
C HIS A 138 5.01 -2.35 1.63
N ALA A 139 4.39 -1.53 0.78
CA ALA A 139 5.11 -0.84 -0.27
C ALA A 139 5.94 0.37 0.22
N ALA A 140 5.61 0.94 1.39
CA ALA A 140 6.27 2.13 1.94
C ALA A 140 6.91 1.87 3.31
N GLY A 141 6.08 1.53 4.29
CA GLY A 141 6.38 1.23 5.69
C GLY A 141 7.58 0.35 5.99
N VAL A 142 8.51 0.98 6.72
CA VAL A 142 9.69 0.41 7.33
C VAL A 142 9.59 0.62 8.84
N ILE A 143 9.88 -0.41 9.62
CA ILE A 143 10.03 -0.30 11.06
C ILE A 143 11.50 -0.08 11.38
N ILE A 144 11.77 0.85 12.30
CA ILE A 144 13.09 1.07 12.89
C ILE A 144 12.97 0.88 14.40
N SER A 145 13.75 -0.04 14.95
CA SER A 145 13.73 -0.38 16.37
C SER A 145 15.03 0.01 17.07
N HIS A 146 14.96 0.19 18.40
CA HIS A 146 16.14 0.39 19.25
C HIS A 146 16.84 -0.94 19.61
N LYS A 147 16.10 -2.06 19.55
CA LYS A 147 16.56 -3.43 19.79
C LYS A 147 16.34 -4.32 18.56
N PRO A 148 17.00 -5.49 18.48
CA PRO A 148 16.71 -6.47 17.44
C PRO A 148 15.21 -6.79 17.38
N LEU A 149 14.64 -6.79 16.18
CA LEU A 149 13.19 -6.88 15.99
C LEU A 149 12.62 -8.21 16.47
N ASN A 150 13.38 -9.30 16.34
CA ASN A 150 13.01 -10.63 16.81
C ASN A 150 12.89 -10.75 18.35
N GLU A 151 13.38 -9.76 19.10
CA GLU A 151 13.15 -9.67 20.56
C GLU A 151 11.81 -9.01 20.91
N ILE A 152 11.18 -8.31 19.95
CA ILE A 152 9.96 -7.52 20.17
C ILE A 152 8.76 -8.12 19.44
N VAL A 153 8.94 -8.50 18.17
CA VAL A 153 7.90 -9.06 17.31
C VAL A 153 8.43 -10.22 16.48
N PRO A 154 7.59 -11.20 16.14
CA PRO A 154 7.96 -12.22 15.18
C PRO A 154 8.25 -11.60 13.81
N VAL A 155 9.30 -12.11 13.16
CA VAL A 155 9.76 -11.69 11.84
C VAL A 155 10.02 -12.92 10.97
N GLN A 156 9.84 -12.78 9.66
CA GLN A 156 10.08 -13.83 8.69
C GLN A 156 10.78 -13.26 7.44
N PRO A 157 11.53 -14.08 6.68
CA PRO A 157 11.97 -13.68 5.36
C PRO A 157 10.80 -13.67 4.37
N SER A 158 10.74 -12.65 3.53
CA SER A 158 9.87 -12.63 2.36
C SER A 158 10.38 -13.60 1.30
N LYS A 159 9.61 -13.79 0.22
CA LYS A 159 10.03 -14.60 -0.94
C LYS A 159 11.34 -14.11 -1.59
N GLU A 160 11.66 -12.83 -1.41
CA GLU A 160 12.87 -12.19 -1.95
C GLU A 160 14.00 -12.13 -0.90
N GLY A 161 13.83 -12.76 0.27
CA GLY A 161 14.81 -12.79 1.35
C GLY A 161 14.83 -11.52 2.23
N ILE A 162 13.95 -10.56 1.97
CA ILE A 162 13.83 -9.32 2.78
C ILE A 162 13.11 -9.67 4.08
N ILE A 163 13.67 -9.28 5.23
CA ILE A 163 13.02 -9.49 6.52
C ILE A 163 11.78 -8.60 6.64
N ILE A 164 10.65 -9.23 6.95
CA ILE A 164 9.35 -8.59 7.20
C ILE A 164 8.84 -8.96 8.59
N THR A 165 8.01 -8.10 9.20
CA THR A 165 7.25 -8.46 10.40
C THR A 165 6.26 -9.59 10.11
N GLU A 166 5.77 -10.30 11.13
CA GLU A 166 4.58 -11.16 10.97
C GLU A 166 3.28 -10.47 11.42
N TYR A 167 3.41 -9.36 12.15
CA TYR A 167 2.28 -8.52 12.53
C TYR A 167 2.03 -7.40 11.51
N PRO A 168 0.75 -7.15 11.16
CA PRO A 168 0.39 -6.06 10.28
C PRO A 168 0.59 -4.72 10.98
N MET A 169 0.64 -3.64 10.18
CA MET A 169 0.85 -2.26 10.62
C MET A 169 0.02 -1.87 11.86
N ALA A 170 -1.28 -2.13 11.85
CA ALA A 170 -2.18 -1.75 12.96
C ALA A 170 -1.80 -2.38 14.31
N ASP A 171 -1.15 -3.54 14.31
CA ASP A 171 -0.70 -4.20 15.55
C ASP A 171 0.68 -3.70 15.97
N LEU A 172 1.57 -3.39 15.01
CA LEU A 172 2.87 -2.78 15.27
C LEU A 172 2.75 -1.37 15.89
N GLU A 173 1.77 -0.58 15.44
CA GLU A 173 1.48 0.74 15.99
C GLU A 173 1.06 0.66 17.46
N LYS A 174 0.24 -0.32 17.83
CA LYS A 174 -0.18 -0.55 19.23
C LYS A 174 1.00 -0.95 20.13
N LEU A 175 2.01 -1.59 19.56
CA LEU A 175 3.26 -1.93 20.25
C LEU A 175 4.22 -0.74 20.38
N GLY A 176 3.86 0.42 19.82
CA GLY A 176 4.68 1.62 19.88
C GLY A 176 5.99 1.51 19.11
N LEU A 177 6.02 0.69 18.05
CA LEU A 177 7.18 0.62 17.15
C LEU A 177 7.20 1.84 16.23
N LEU A 178 8.39 2.43 16.04
CA LEU A 178 8.57 3.54 15.13
C LEU A 178 8.41 3.06 13.69
N LYS A 179 7.38 3.59 13.03
CA LYS A 179 7.12 3.44 11.61
C LYS A 179 7.69 4.64 10.86
N MET A 180 8.30 4.38 9.71
CA MET A 180 8.59 5.39 8.70
C MET A 180 8.09 4.90 7.34
N ASP A 181 7.34 5.74 6.63
CA ASP A 181 6.92 5.42 5.27
C ASP A 181 7.92 6.01 4.27
N PHE A 182 8.58 5.12 3.51
CA PHE A 182 9.41 5.52 2.38
C PHE A 182 8.64 5.27 1.09
N LEU A 183 8.00 6.31 0.56
CA LEU A 183 7.15 6.21 -0.62
C LEU A 183 8.00 6.31 -1.89
N GLY A 184 7.80 5.39 -2.83
CA GLY A 184 8.44 5.45 -4.14
C GLY A 184 7.52 6.11 -5.16
N LEU A 185 7.71 7.40 -5.43
CA LEU A 185 6.86 8.12 -6.37
C LEU A 185 7.44 8.17 -7.79
N ARG A 186 6.63 7.76 -8.77
CA ARG A 186 7.01 7.76 -10.19
C ARG A 186 7.18 9.18 -10.76
N ASN A 187 6.43 10.16 -10.27
CA ASN A 187 6.56 11.56 -10.69
C ASN A 187 7.98 12.11 -10.37
N LEU A 188 8.52 11.81 -9.19
CA LEU A 188 9.89 12.20 -8.81
C LEU A 188 10.94 11.56 -9.71
N THR A 189 10.71 10.30 -10.11
CA THR A 189 11.57 9.63 -11.11
C THR A 189 11.51 10.32 -12.46
N ILE A 190 10.32 10.71 -12.92
CA ILE A 190 10.14 11.45 -14.18
C ILE A 190 10.89 12.78 -14.11
N ILE A 191 10.67 13.57 -13.06
CA ILE A 191 11.35 14.86 -12.85
C ILE A 191 12.88 14.68 -12.86
N SER A 192 13.40 13.70 -12.10
CA SER A 192 14.83 13.42 -12.03
C SER A 192 15.42 13.07 -13.40
N LYS A 193 14.72 12.24 -14.20
CA LYS A 193 15.15 11.89 -15.56
C LYS A 193 15.10 13.09 -16.49
N THR A 194 14.06 13.91 -16.42
CA THR A 194 13.92 15.13 -17.22
C THR A 194 15.09 16.09 -16.96
N ILE A 195 15.45 16.35 -15.70
CA ILE A 195 16.58 17.22 -15.34
C ILE A 195 17.89 16.66 -15.90
N LYS A 196 18.14 15.35 -15.73
CA LYS A 196 19.33 14.68 -16.30
C LYS A 196 19.41 14.84 -17.82
N MET A 197 18.29 14.69 -18.52
CA MET A 197 18.23 14.84 -19.99
C MET A 197 18.49 16.28 -20.43
N ILE A 198 17.95 17.28 -19.70
CA ILE A 198 18.20 18.70 -19.98
C ILE A 198 19.69 19.01 -19.82
N LYS A 199 20.32 18.54 -18.74
CA LYS A 199 21.76 18.70 -18.51
C LYS A 199 22.60 18.07 -19.62
N GLN A 200 22.24 16.86 -20.06
CA GLN A 200 22.94 16.17 -21.15
C GLN A 200 22.80 16.88 -22.51
N ARG A 201 21.60 17.39 -22.82
CA ARG A 201 21.30 17.99 -24.14
C ARG A 201 21.71 19.45 -24.25
N HIS A 202 21.58 20.20 -23.17
CA HIS A 202 21.73 21.66 -23.17
C HIS A 202 22.86 22.16 -22.26
N GLY A 203 23.49 21.29 -21.45
CA GLY A 203 24.50 21.69 -20.48
C GLY A 203 23.95 22.49 -19.29
N ILE A 204 22.63 22.60 -19.16
CA ILE A 204 21.96 23.37 -18.12
C ILE A 204 21.71 22.48 -16.91
N ASP A 205 22.22 22.87 -15.75
CA ASP A 205 21.93 22.22 -14.48
C ASP A 205 20.75 22.91 -13.80
N ILE A 206 19.63 22.20 -13.62
CA ILE A 206 18.41 22.75 -13.02
C ILE A 206 18.34 22.28 -11.57
N ASP A 207 18.33 23.24 -10.65
CA ASP A 207 17.95 22.99 -9.26
C ASP A 207 16.42 23.09 -9.12
N ILE A 208 15.78 21.93 -8.96
CA ILE A 208 14.31 21.85 -8.85
C ILE A 208 13.78 22.54 -7.60
N ASN A 209 14.58 22.63 -6.54
CA ASN A 209 14.17 23.24 -5.28
C ASN A 209 14.28 24.77 -5.31
N ASN A 210 14.90 25.32 -6.36
CA ASN A 210 15.12 26.75 -6.53
C ASN A 210 14.54 27.27 -7.86
N ILE A 211 13.38 26.75 -8.26
CA ILE A 211 12.65 27.24 -9.44
C ILE A 211 11.77 28.43 -9.07
N THR A 212 11.75 29.45 -9.92
CA THR A 212 10.86 30.60 -9.76
C THR A 212 9.40 30.16 -10.01
N TYR A 213 8.55 30.26 -8.99
CA TYR A 213 7.12 30.08 -9.15
C TYR A 213 6.51 31.28 -9.90
N ILE A 214 6.22 31.10 -11.18
CA ILE A 214 5.50 32.10 -11.98
C ILE A 214 4.01 31.80 -11.85
N GLY A 215 3.38 32.39 -10.84
CA GLY A 215 1.99 32.11 -10.46
C GLY A 215 0.92 32.66 -11.40
N ASN A 216 1.01 32.41 -12.71
CA ASN A 216 -0.03 32.72 -13.69
C ASN A 216 0.07 31.78 -14.91
N LEU A 217 -0.39 30.55 -14.75
CA LEU A 217 -0.74 29.64 -15.85
C LEU A 217 -1.91 28.79 -15.36
N ILE A 218 -3.09 29.41 -15.31
CA ILE A 218 -4.47 28.98 -15.60
C ILE A 218 -5.38 30.11 -15.12
#